data_AF-A0A1F7BNB2-F1
#
_entry.id   AF-A0A1F7BNB2-F1
#
_cell.length_a   1.000
_cell.length_b   1.000
_cell.length_c   1.000
_cell.angle_alpha   90.00
_cell.angle_beta   90.00
_cell.angle_gamma   90.00
#
_symmetry.space_group_name_H-M   'P 1'
#
loop_
_entity.id
_entity.type
_entity.pdbx_description
1 polymer ?
#
loop_
_entity_poly.entity_id
_entity_poly.type
_entity_poly.pdbx_seq_one_letter_code
_entity_poly.pdbx_strand_id
1 'polypeptide(L)'
;MPNDPQDSSQPQKPPIRPGDTVPQEGLDPSQVFSSGAGASQDDRSAPSGSGQATKQGDDTASGQTQLSQDQGPPPPPPKTQATTEMGYDEEDLQILTEVGDYRFGNVVDALTNDNIIVPLHAETTFDEQKFLTFLRGSISLTRDEKWRIIQAIPKLSQFQVDELQKILEEEKRKFSELSPKHLSQLQKLEQKHADDWKDLQTVSQQQSVKQEDQQQAEEIKKNLGL
;
A
#
# COMPACT_ATOMS: atom_id res chain seq x y z
N MET A 1 -10.56 -15.26 57.10
CA MET A 1 -9.86 -15.77 55.90
C MET A 1 -9.94 -17.28 55.95
N PRO A 2 -10.35 -17.98 54.86
CA PRO A 2 -9.84 -17.78 53.50
C PRO A 2 -10.92 -17.53 52.41
N ASN A 3 -10.44 -16.99 51.29
CA ASN A 3 -11.12 -16.58 50.05
C ASN A 3 -11.78 -17.73 49.28
N ASP A 4 -12.98 -17.47 48.76
CA ASP A 4 -13.50 -18.08 47.52
C ASP A 4 -12.83 -17.42 46.29
N PRO A 5 -12.31 -18.20 45.33
CA PRO A 5 -12.07 -17.70 43.99
C PRO A 5 -13.32 -17.93 43.11
N GLN A 6 -13.96 -16.84 42.68
CA GLN A 6 -14.90 -16.88 41.56
C GLN A 6 -14.12 -17.06 40.25
N ASP A 7 -14.32 -18.20 39.59
CA ASP A 7 -13.95 -18.43 38.20
C ASP A 7 -15.02 -17.81 37.29
N SER A 8 -14.70 -16.65 36.71
CA SER A 8 -15.50 -15.99 35.68
C SER A 8 -15.10 -16.50 34.29
N SER A 9 -15.58 -17.70 33.96
CA SER A 9 -15.54 -18.23 32.60
C SER A 9 -16.55 -17.48 31.70
N GLN A 10 -16.14 -16.37 31.09
CA GLN A 10 -16.85 -15.77 29.96
C GLN A 10 -16.68 -16.65 28.70
N PRO A 11 -17.75 -16.95 27.95
CA PRO A 11 -17.63 -17.65 26.68
C PRO A 11 -16.94 -16.73 25.66
N GLN A 12 -15.71 -17.06 25.27
CA GLN A 12 -15.02 -16.38 24.19
C GLN A 12 -15.79 -16.58 22.88
N LYS A 13 -16.28 -15.48 22.30
CA LYS A 13 -16.90 -15.51 20.97
C LYS A 13 -15.83 -15.83 19.93
N PRO A 14 -16.15 -16.68 18.93
CA PRO A 14 -15.20 -17.06 17.90
C PRO A 14 -14.75 -15.84 17.08
N PRO A 15 -13.52 -15.86 16.53
CA PRO A 15 -13.00 -14.77 15.72
C PRO A 15 -13.82 -14.57 14.44
N ILE A 16 -14.14 -13.32 14.15
CA ILE A 16 -14.91 -12.89 12.97
C ILE A 16 -14.12 -13.21 11.71
N ARG A 17 -14.76 -13.89 10.75
CA ARG A 17 -14.13 -14.29 9.48
C ARG A 17 -14.48 -13.30 8.36
N PRO A 18 -13.66 -13.21 7.30
CA PRO A 18 -14.01 -12.42 6.12
C PRO A 18 -15.36 -12.87 5.53
N GLY A 19 -16.34 -11.96 5.51
CA GLY A 19 -17.70 -12.21 5.03
C GLY A 19 -18.81 -12.03 6.08
N ASP A 20 -18.47 -11.93 7.37
CA ASP A 20 -19.45 -11.60 8.42
C ASP A 20 -19.74 -10.08 8.47
N THR A 21 -21.01 -9.72 8.70
CA THR A 21 -21.43 -8.33 8.94
C THR A 21 -20.79 -7.78 10.21
N VAL A 22 -20.11 -6.64 10.10
CA VAL A 22 -19.45 -5.95 11.22
C VAL A 22 -20.50 -5.47 12.23
N PRO A 23 -20.38 -5.80 13.53
CA PRO A 23 -21.30 -5.31 14.56
C PRO A 23 -21.24 -3.77 14.69
N GLN A 24 -22.39 -3.15 14.93
CA GLN A 24 -22.59 -1.71 14.94
C GLN A 24 -21.90 -0.99 16.14
N GLU A 25 -21.34 -1.72 17.09
CA GLU A 25 -20.66 -1.18 18.28
C GLU A 25 -19.13 -0.98 18.12
N GLY A 26 -18.58 -1.14 16.92
CA GLY A 26 -17.17 -0.85 16.64
C GLY A 26 -16.21 -1.96 17.07
N LEU A 27 -15.10 -2.06 16.35
CA LEU A 27 -14.06 -3.07 16.57
C LEU A 27 -13.10 -2.59 17.67
N ASP A 28 -12.93 -3.40 18.71
CA ASP A 28 -11.92 -3.17 19.76
C ASP A 28 -10.51 -3.31 19.15
N PRO A 29 -9.67 -2.27 19.19
CA PRO A 29 -8.33 -2.29 18.59
C PRO A 29 -7.38 -3.29 19.24
N SER A 30 -7.66 -3.80 20.45
CA SER A 30 -6.82 -4.80 21.13
C SER A 30 -6.87 -6.19 20.48
N GLN A 31 -7.91 -6.48 19.69
CA GLN A 31 -8.13 -7.77 19.03
C GLN A 31 -7.35 -7.90 17.71
N VAL A 32 -6.85 -6.80 17.13
CA VAL A 32 -6.22 -6.80 15.79
C VAL A 32 -4.72 -7.11 15.85
N PHE A 33 -4.07 -6.90 17.00
CA PHE A 33 -2.61 -7.03 17.15
C PHE A 33 -2.15 -8.26 17.93
N SER A 34 -3.06 -9.11 18.41
CA SER A 34 -2.72 -10.31 19.19
C SER A 34 -2.53 -11.54 18.29
N SER A 35 -1.51 -11.50 17.42
CA SER A 35 -1.03 -12.66 16.67
C SER A 35 0.46 -12.87 16.93
N GLY A 36 0.80 -13.86 17.77
CA GLY A 36 2.14 -14.46 17.78
C GLY A 36 2.97 -14.34 19.05
N ALA A 37 2.40 -14.57 20.23
CA ALA A 37 3.19 -14.93 21.42
C ALA A 37 2.47 -16.07 22.17
N GLY A 38 2.77 -17.30 21.77
CA GLY A 38 2.25 -18.52 22.40
C GLY A 38 3.36 -19.56 22.51
N ALA A 39 4.16 -19.42 23.57
CA ALA A 39 5.10 -20.43 24.04
C ALA A 39 4.35 -21.54 24.78
N SER A 40 4.76 -22.79 24.56
CA SER A 40 4.47 -24.00 25.36
C SER A 40 5.53 -25.03 24.91
N GLN A 41 6.56 -25.51 25.65
CA GLN A 41 6.62 -26.09 27.00
C GLN A 41 5.39 -26.96 27.26
N ASP A 42 5.43 -28.29 27.37
CA ASP A 42 6.42 -29.27 27.86
C ASP A 42 6.04 -30.65 27.26
N ASP A 43 6.99 -31.59 27.13
CA ASP A 43 7.02 -32.82 27.96
C ASP A 43 8.01 -33.89 27.40
N ARG A 44 9.08 -34.08 28.18
CA ARG A 44 9.85 -35.29 28.52
C ARG A 44 9.76 -36.56 27.64
N SER A 45 10.93 -37.06 27.21
CA SER A 45 11.50 -38.37 27.63
C SER A 45 12.81 -38.70 26.91
N ALA A 46 13.86 -39.02 27.68
CA ALA A 46 15.11 -39.62 27.19
C ALA A 46 14.95 -41.14 26.97
N PRO A 47 15.74 -41.77 26.08
CA PRO A 47 16.88 -42.54 26.62
C PRO A 47 18.16 -42.53 25.75
N SER A 48 19.26 -42.88 26.43
CA SER A 48 20.62 -43.10 25.92
C SER A 48 20.74 -44.07 24.73
N GLY A 49 21.71 -43.82 23.85
CA GLY A 49 22.20 -44.81 22.89
C GLY A 49 23.34 -44.30 22.01
N SER A 50 24.55 -44.74 22.32
CA SER A 50 25.78 -44.64 21.51
C SER A 50 25.62 -45.14 20.07
N GLY A 51 26.21 -44.46 19.09
CA GLY A 51 26.25 -44.98 17.71
C GLY A 51 27.04 -44.11 16.75
N GLN A 52 28.01 -44.73 16.09
CA GLN A 52 29.07 -44.18 15.25
C GLN A 52 28.65 -44.10 13.77
N ALA A 53 29.14 -43.07 13.07
CA ALA A 53 29.44 -42.92 11.63
C ALA A 53 28.64 -43.69 10.54
N THR A 54 28.19 -42.98 9.50
CA THR A 54 28.33 -43.28 8.03
C THR A 54 27.59 -42.18 7.24
N LYS A 55 28.28 -41.39 6.39
CA LYS A 55 28.45 -41.49 4.92
C LYS A 55 27.17 -41.47 4.07
N GLN A 56 27.27 -40.69 2.96
CA GLN A 56 26.47 -40.76 1.72
C GLN A 56 25.15 -39.95 1.78
N GLY A 57 24.80 -39.07 0.87
CA GLY A 57 25.19 -38.81 -0.51
C GLY A 57 23.90 -38.56 -1.30
N ASP A 58 23.91 -37.48 -2.08
CA ASP A 58 23.00 -37.17 -3.19
C ASP A 58 21.68 -36.39 -2.94
N ASP A 59 21.42 -35.59 -3.97
CA ASP A 59 20.14 -35.07 -4.46
C ASP A 59 19.48 -33.77 -3.95
N THR A 60 19.35 -32.87 -4.92
CA THR A 60 18.23 -31.97 -5.22
C THR A 60 17.94 -30.73 -4.37
N ALA A 61 18.10 -29.60 -5.06
CA ALA A 61 17.14 -28.51 -5.16
C ALA A 61 16.73 -27.79 -3.86
N SER A 62 17.32 -26.63 -3.67
CA SER A 62 16.57 -25.45 -3.25
C SER A 62 17.15 -24.26 -3.98
N GLY A 63 16.51 -23.91 -5.10
CA GLY A 63 16.64 -22.58 -5.69
C GLY A 63 16.18 -21.56 -4.65
N GLN A 64 17.12 -21.13 -3.81
CA GLN A 64 17.03 -19.80 -3.24
C GLN A 64 17.33 -18.88 -4.40
N THR A 65 16.26 -18.38 -5.04
CA THR A 65 16.30 -17.13 -5.78
C THR A 65 16.82 -16.11 -4.78
N GLN A 66 18.14 -15.94 -4.79
CA GLN A 66 18.83 -14.93 -4.03
C GLN A 66 18.18 -13.63 -4.53
N LEU A 67 17.39 -12.99 -3.66
CA LEU A 67 17.05 -11.59 -3.81
C LEU A 67 18.37 -10.85 -3.73
N SER A 68 19.10 -10.86 -4.84
CA SER A 68 20.35 -10.14 -5.03
C SER A 68 20.04 -8.71 -4.61
N GLN A 69 20.74 -8.25 -3.57
CA GLN A 69 20.61 -6.88 -3.08
C GLN A 69 20.69 -5.95 -4.29
N ASP A 70 19.69 -5.09 -4.43
CA ASP A 70 19.58 -4.05 -5.45
C ASP A 70 20.73 -3.05 -5.26
N GLN A 71 21.93 -3.40 -5.74
CA GLN A 71 23.17 -2.62 -5.58
C GLN A 71 23.60 -1.95 -6.89
N GLY A 72 22.78 -2.03 -7.94
CA GLY A 72 23.03 -1.32 -9.19
C GLY A 72 22.83 0.20 -9.02
N PRO A 73 23.49 1.03 -9.84
CA PRO A 73 23.20 2.45 -9.88
C PRO A 73 21.73 2.69 -10.29
N PRO A 74 21.11 3.81 -9.85
CA PRO A 74 19.78 4.19 -10.33
C PRO A 74 19.82 4.42 -11.85
N PRO A 75 18.70 4.23 -12.57
CA PRO A 75 18.67 4.38 -14.01
C PRO A 75 19.06 5.81 -14.43
N PRO A 76 19.75 5.98 -15.58
CA PRO A 76 20.25 7.28 -15.98
C PRO A 76 19.08 8.19 -16.39
N PRO A 77 19.22 9.52 -16.44
CA PRO A 77 18.14 10.39 -16.92
C PRO A 77 17.63 9.98 -18.32
N PRO A 78 16.35 10.25 -18.67
CA PRO A 78 15.83 9.97 -20.00
C PRO A 78 16.74 10.53 -21.09
N LYS A 79 16.84 9.85 -22.24
CA LYS A 79 17.72 10.19 -23.39
C LYS A 79 19.22 10.11 -23.11
N THR A 80 19.64 9.62 -21.93
CA THR A 80 21.05 9.33 -21.63
C THR A 80 21.31 7.84 -21.86
N GLN A 81 22.30 7.51 -22.69
CA GLN A 81 22.70 6.12 -22.91
C GLN A 81 23.45 5.59 -21.70
N ALA A 82 22.98 4.49 -21.13
CA ALA A 82 23.70 3.73 -20.12
C ALA A 82 24.88 3.00 -20.76
N THR A 83 26.01 2.96 -20.06
CA THR A 83 27.21 2.22 -20.46
C THR A 83 27.76 1.41 -19.29
N THR A 84 28.52 0.35 -19.59
CA THR A 84 29.18 -0.47 -18.55
C THR A 84 30.14 0.35 -17.69
N GLU A 85 30.74 1.41 -18.24
CA GLU A 85 31.62 2.34 -17.51
C GLU A 85 30.87 3.14 -16.42
N MET A 86 29.55 3.31 -16.56
CA MET A 86 28.70 3.96 -15.55
C MET A 86 28.23 2.99 -14.46
N GLY A 87 28.63 1.71 -14.50
CA GLY A 87 28.30 0.70 -13.49
C GLY A 87 27.07 -0.15 -13.81
N TYR A 88 26.53 -0.06 -15.03
CA TYR A 88 25.42 -0.91 -15.49
C TYR A 88 25.93 -2.24 -16.04
N ASP A 89 25.32 -3.34 -15.62
CA ASP A 89 25.63 -4.66 -16.15
C ASP A 89 24.84 -4.97 -17.44
N GLU A 90 25.07 -6.16 -18.04
CA GLU A 90 24.39 -6.55 -19.28
C GLU A 90 22.86 -6.64 -19.12
N GLU A 91 22.39 -7.08 -17.95
CA GLU A 91 20.97 -7.18 -17.62
C GLU A 91 20.33 -5.79 -17.52
N ASP A 92 21.00 -4.85 -16.86
CA ASP A 92 20.57 -3.46 -16.78
C ASP A 92 20.42 -2.83 -18.17
N LEU A 93 21.41 -3.01 -19.03
CA LEU A 93 21.40 -2.49 -20.40
C LEU A 93 20.29 -3.10 -21.24
N GLN A 94 20.03 -4.41 -21.08
CA GLN A 94 18.93 -5.09 -21.75
C GLN A 94 17.58 -4.52 -21.31
N ILE A 95 17.37 -4.32 -20.01
CA ILE A 95 16.11 -3.80 -19.48
C ILE A 95 15.91 -2.34 -19.87
N LEU A 96 16.96 -1.50 -19.84
CA LEU A 96 16.91 -0.13 -20.34
C LEU A 96 16.58 -0.06 -21.84
N THR A 97 17.04 -1.04 -22.63
CA THR A 97 16.67 -1.16 -24.04
C THR A 97 15.20 -1.55 -24.20
N GLU A 98 14.68 -2.43 -23.35
CA GLU A 98 13.27 -2.86 -23.36
C GLU A 98 12.30 -1.74 -22.94
N VAL A 99 12.57 -1.07 -21.83
CA VAL A 99 11.67 -0.04 -21.26
C VAL A 99 11.91 1.35 -21.86
N GLY A 100 13.03 1.55 -22.56
CA GLY A 100 13.42 2.80 -23.20
C GLY A 100 13.57 3.97 -22.22
N ASP A 101 12.91 5.08 -22.54
CA ASP A 101 12.95 6.33 -21.74
C ASP A 101 12.09 6.28 -20.46
N TYR A 102 11.44 5.15 -20.16
CA TYR A 102 10.63 5.02 -18.95
C TYR A 102 11.47 5.20 -17.68
N ARG A 103 11.02 6.11 -16.80
CA ARG A 103 11.49 6.27 -15.42
C ARG A 103 10.27 6.34 -14.53
N PHE A 104 10.43 5.86 -13.29
CA PHE A 104 9.35 5.87 -12.32
C PHE A 104 8.81 7.29 -12.14
N GLY A 105 7.51 7.46 -12.30
CA GLY A 105 6.83 8.75 -12.24
C GLY A 105 6.41 9.27 -13.61
N ASN A 106 7.02 8.82 -14.72
CA ASN A 106 6.71 9.33 -16.06
C ASN A 106 5.23 9.10 -16.44
N VAL A 107 4.65 7.96 -16.05
CA VAL A 107 3.28 7.61 -16.44
C VAL A 107 2.31 8.49 -15.65
N VAL A 108 2.52 8.62 -14.34
CA VAL A 108 1.64 9.44 -13.51
C VAL A 108 1.84 10.93 -13.75
N ASP A 109 3.02 11.41 -14.13
CA ASP A 109 3.27 12.82 -14.43
C ASP A 109 2.48 13.29 -15.67
N ALA A 110 2.09 12.37 -16.57
CA ALA A 110 1.22 12.66 -17.71
C ALA A 110 -0.29 12.76 -17.36
N LEU A 111 -0.67 12.43 -16.12
CA LEU A 111 -2.05 12.50 -15.64
C LEU A 111 -2.36 13.84 -14.97
N THR A 112 -3.65 14.17 -14.92
CA THR A 112 -4.19 15.32 -14.17
C THR A 112 -4.88 14.85 -12.88
N ASN A 113 -5.24 15.80 -12.02
CA ASN A 113 -6.04 15.54 -10.81
C ASN A 113 -7.50 15.96 -11.00
N ASP A 114 -7.94 16.12 -12.26
CA ASP A 114 -9.28 16.61 -12.60
C ASP A 114 -10.36 15.75 -11.97
N ASN A 115 -11.48 16.37 -11.57
CA ASN A 115 -12.64 15.73 -10.96
C ASN A 115 -12.40 15.08 -9.58
N ILE A 116 -11.19 15.14 -9.02
CA ILE A 116 -10.94 14.79 -7.61
C ILE A 116 -11.09 16.06 -6.78
N ILE A 117 -12.13 16.08 -5.94
CA ILE A 117 -12.38 17.22 -5.04
C ILE A 117 -11.85 16.87 -3.66
N VAL A 118 -10.96 17.71 -3.14
CA VAL A 118 -10.52 17.64 -1.74
C VAL A 118 -11.63 18.25 -0.87
N PRO A 119 -12.13 17.53 0.15
CA PRO A 119 -13.13 18.08 1.06
C PRO A 119 -12.60 19.29 1.83
N LEU A 120 -13.49 20.22 2.20
CA LEU A 120 -13.14 21.42 2.96
C LEU A 120 -12.42 21.07 4.27
N HIS A 121 -11.26 21.66 4.50
CA HIS A 121 -10.39 21.38 5.64
C HIS A 121 -9.93 22.69 6.29
N ALA A 122 -10.69 23.16 7.28
CA ALA A 122 -10.43 24.44 7.93
C ALA A 122 -9.18 24.46 8.83
N GLU A 123 -8.76 23.27 9.30
CA GLU A 123 -7.70 23.10 10.30
C GLU A 123 -6.31 22.84 9.68
N THR A 124 -6.22 22.76 8.36
CA THR A 124 -4.97 22.48 7.64
C THR A 124 -4.77 23.41 6.46
N THR A 125 -3.53 23.60 6.05
CA THR A 125 -3.16 24.41 4.88
C THR A 125 -2.02 23.72 4.15
N PHE A 126 -2.27 23.30 2.91
CA PHE A 126 -1.29 22.65 2.06
C PHE A 126 -1.66 22.84 0.59
N ASP A 127 -0.72 22.54 -0.31
CA ASP A 127 -0.99 22.53 -1.75
C ASP A 127 -1.74 21.24 -2.11
N GLU A 128 -3.05 21.33 -2.25
CA GLU A 128 -3.94 20.22 -2.59
C GLU A 128 -3.52 19.52 -3.89
N GLN A 129 -3.12 20.28 -4.91
CA GLN A 129 -2.77 19.72 -6.21
C GLN A 129 -1.45 18.96 -6.14
N LYS A 130 -0.48 19.49 -5.39
CA LYS A 130 0.78 18.78 -5.12
C LYS A 130 0.53 17.52 -4.28
N PHE A 131 -0.31 17.60 -3.25
CA PHE A 131 -0.69 16.44 -2.44
C PHE A 131 -1.35 15.35 -3.28
N LEU A 132 -2.33 15.70 -4.11
CA LEU A 132 -3.00 14.75 -5.01
C LEU A 132 -2.03 14.15 -6.04
N THR A 133 -1.06 14.94 -6.51
CA THR A 133 0.01 14.44 -7.42
C THR A 133 0.85 13.36 -6.75
N PHE A 134 1.24 13.56 -5.49
CA PHE A 134 1.94 12.53 -4.72
C PHE A 134 1.07 11.30 -4.45
N LEU A 135 -0.19 11.51 -4.06
CA LEU A 135 -1.12 10.43 -3.78
C LEU A 135 -1.41 9.57 -5.02
N ARG A 136 -1.56 10.22 -6.18
CA ARG A 136 -1.70 9.57 -7.48
C ARG A 136 -0.50 8.69 -7.80
N GLY A 137 0.71 9.23 -7.60
CA GLY A 137 1.98 8.56 -7.87
C GLY A 137 2.32 7.41 -6.93
N SER A 138 1.63 7.28 -5.79
CA SER A 138 1.84 6.18 -4.87
C SER A 138 1.40 4.84 -5.46
N ILE A 139 2.30 3.87 -5.47
CA ILE A 139 2.03 2.48 -5.86
C ILE A 139 1.88 1.56 -4.64
N SER A 140 2.18 2.06 -3.43
CA SER A 140 1.91 1.34 -2.18
C SER A 140 0.44 1.46 -1.75
N LEU A 141 -0.31 2.39 -2.32
CA LEU A 141 -1.71 2.63 -1.99
C LEU A 141 -2.65 2.12 -3.08
N THR A 142 -3.63 1.33 -2.68
CA THR A 142 -4.77 0.94 -3.53
C THR A 142 -5.69 2.13 -3.82
N ARG A 143 -6.51 2.03 -4.86
CA ARG A 143 -7.53 3.04 -5.20
C ARG A 143 -8.39 3.44 -4.00
N ASP A 144 -8.86 2.47 -3.24
CA ASP A 144 -9.77 2.70 -2.11
C ASP A 144 -9.04 3.31 -0.91
N GLU A 145 -7.73 3.09 -0.75
CA GLU A 145 -6.90 3.78 0.24
C GLU A 145 -6.68 5.24 -0.15
N LYS A 146 -6.35 5.51 -1.42
CA LYS A 146 -6.24 6.89 -1.94
C LYS A 146 -7.53 7.66 -1.70
N TRP A 147 -8.68 7.05 -2.01
CA TRP A 147 -9.98 7.65 -1.73
C TRP A 147 -10.22 7.90 -0.24
N ARG A 148 -9.94 6.91 0.61
CA ARG A 148 -10.09 7.06 2.07
C ARG A 148 -9.21 8.18 2.64
N ILE A 149 -7.98 8.33 2.14
CA ILE A 149 -7.08 9.42 2.52
C ILE A 149 -7.71 10.77 2.14
N ILE A 150 -8.19 10.94 0.90
CA ILE A 150 -8.85 12.17 0.45
C ILE A 150 -10.03 12.53 1.36
N GLN A 151 -10.89 11.54 1.67
CA GLN A 151 -12.05 11.75 2.54
C GLN A 151 -11.69 12.02 4.00
N ALA A 152 -10.50 11.59 4.45
CA ALA A 152 -10.03 11.78 5.81
C ALA A 152 -9.39 13.16 6.05
N ILE A 153 -9.01 13.91 4.99
CA ILE A 153 -8.27 15.19 5.09
C ILE A 153 -8.87 16.16 6.14
N PRO A 154 -10.20 16.40 6.22
CA PRO A 154 -10.77 17.33 7.21
C PRO A 154 -10.57 16.89 8.67
N LYS A 155 -10.24 15.63 8.90
CA LYS A 155 -10.02 15.03 10.23
C LYS A 155 -8.54 14.93 10.59
N LEU A 156 -7.64 15.26 9.66
CA LEU A 156 -6.21 15.21 9.88
C LEU A 156 -5.72 16.54 10.47
N SER A 157 -4.77 16.47 11.38
CA SER A 157 -4.01 17.64 11.81
C SER A 157 -2.97 18.05 10.76
N GLN A 158 -2.47 19.28 10.84
CA GLN A 158 -1.41 19.76 9.94
C GLN A 158 -0.20 18.81 9.94
N PHE A 159 0.24 18.40 11.14
CA PHE A 159 1.36 17.46 11.30
C PHE A 159 1.11 16.13 10.57
N GLN A 160 -0.12 15.61 10.60
CA GLN A 160 -0.45 14.37 9.91
C GLN A 160 -0.42 14.55 8.38
N VAL A 161 -0.91 15.67 7.87
CA VAL A 161 -0.84 15.99 6.43
C VAL A 161 0.60 16.15 5.97
N ASP A 162 1.45 16.81 6.75
CA ASP A 162 2.87 17.01 6.44
C ASP A 162 3.64 15.68 6.44
N GLU A 163 3.40 14.81 7.43
CA GLU A 163 4.03 13.48 7.47
C GLU A 163 3.55 12.59 6.33
N LEU A 164 2.27 12.64 5.95
CA LEU A 164 1.77 11.93 4.78
C LEU A 164 2.45 12.41 3.49
N GLN A 165 2.59 13.72 3.29
CA GLN A 165 3.32 14.27 2.13
C GLN A 165 4.75 13.77 2.08
N LYS A 166 5.45 13.80 3.22
CA LYS A 166 6.83 13.35 3.33
C LYS A 166 6.97 11.85 3.04
N ILE A 167 6.05 11.03 3.54
CA ILE A 167 6.05 9.58 3.25
C ILE A 167 5.88 9.33 1.75
N LEU A 168 4.95 10.01 1.10
CA LEU A 168 4.68 9.85 -0.34
C LEU A 168 5.83 10.39 -1.20
N GLU A 169 6.46 11.49 -0.79
CA GLU A 169 7.65 12.03 -1.46
C GLU A 169 8.84 11.07 -1.33
N GLU A 170 9.06 10.53 -0.13
CA GLU A 170 10.10 9.53 0.11
C GLU A 170 9.85 8.23 -0.65
N GLU A 171 8.59 7.81 -0.77
CA GLU A 171 8.18 6.68 -1.61
C GLU A 171 8.59 6.92 -3.07
N LYS A 172 8.22 8.07 -3.66
CA LYS A 172 8.59 8.41 -5.04
C LYS A 172 10.11 8.38 -5.23
N ARG A 173 10.86 8.94 -4.28
CA ARG A 173 12.33 8.93 -4.31
C ARG A 173 12.87 7.50 -4.29
N LYS A 174 12.43 6.66 -3.35
CA LYS A 174 12.91 5.27 -3.23
C LYS A 174 12.68 4.46 -4.50
N PHE A 175 11.52 4.58 -5.13
CA PHE A 175 11.25 3.88 -6.39
C PHE A 175 12.05 4.42 -7.58
N SER A 176 12.37 5.72 -7.59
CA SER A 176 13.25 6.31 -8.61
C SER A 176 14.72 5.92 -8.46
N GLU A 177 15.12 5.47 -7.26
CA GLU A 177 16.48 5.05 -6.92
C GLU A 177 16.73 3.56 -7.16
N LEU A 178 15.70 2.76 -7.42
CA LEU A 178 15.84 1.33 -7.73
C LEU A 178 16.64 1.13 -9.03
N SER A 179 17.43 0.06 -9.11
CA SER A 179 18.20 -0.23 -10.33
C SER A 179 17.30 -0.51 -11.54
N PRO A 180 17.86 -0.43 -12.77
CA PRO A 180 17.13 -0.75 -13.99
C PRO A 180 16.38 -2.09 -13.97
N LYS A 181 16.85 -3.07 -13.19
CA LYS A 181 16.24 -4.41 -13.07
C LYS A 181 14.77 -4.38 -12.67
N HIS A 182 14.37 -3.35 -11.92
CA HIS A 182 13.01 -3.20 -11.45
C HIS A 182 12.10 -2.44 -12.43
N LEU A 183 12.64 -1.79 -13.47
CA LEU A 183 11.88 -0.86 -14.31
C LEU A 183 10.75 -1.53 -15.11
N SER A 184 10.95 -2.72 -15.67
CA SER A 184 9.90 -3.42 -16.44
C SER A 184 8.69 -3.77 -15.55
N GLN A 185 8.94 -4.17 -14.29
CA GLN A 185 7.90 -4.42 -13.31
C GLN A 185 7.26 -3.12 -12.82
N LEU A 186 8.07 -2.12 -12.48
CA LEU A 186 7.60 -0.81 -12.04
C LEU A 186 6.70 -0.16 -13.09
N GLN A 187 7.05 -0.24 -14.38
CA GLN A 187 6.25 0.32 -15.46
C GLN A 187 4.84 -0.28 -15.49
N LYS A 188 4.73 -1.60 -15.33
CA LYS A 188 3.43 -2.29 -15.28
C LYS A 188 2.62 -1.91 -14.03
N LEU A 189 3.29 -1.80 -12.88
CA LEU A 189 2.66 -1.36 -11.64
C LEU A 189 2.18 0.09 -11.76
N GLU A 190 3.04 1.00 -12.20
CA GLU A 190 2.70 2.41 -12.37
C GLU A 190 1.54 2.58 -13.36
N GLN A 191 1.53 1.83 -14.47
CA GLN A 191 0.41 1.82 -15.41
C GLN A 191 -0.90 1.39 -14.77
N LYS A 192 -0.89 0.33 -13.95
CA LYS A 192 -2.07 -0.11 -13.22
C LYS A 192 -2.58 0.97 -12.26
N HIS A 193 -1.68 1.57 -11.48
CA HIS A 193 -2.07 2.63 -10.54
C HIS A 193 -2.53 3.92 -11.24
N ALA A 194 -2.01 4.19 -12.44
CA ALA A 194 -2.47 5.25 -13.32
C ALA A 194 -3.91 5.00 -13.81
N ASP A 195 -4.24 3.77 -14.18
CA ASP A 195 -5.60 3.41 -14.60
C ASP A 195 -6.57 3.41 -13.42
N ASP A 196 -6.17 2.89 -12.25
CA ASP A 196 -6.93 3.00 -11.00
C ASP A 196 -7.25 4.47 -10.63
N TRP A 197 -6.32 5.39 -10.92
CA TRP A 197 -6.53 6.82 -10.70
C TRP A 197 -7.58 7.41 -11.65
N LYS A 198 -7.53 7.08 -12.94
CA LYS A 198 -8.56 7.52 -13.92
C LYS A 198 -9.95 6.99 -13.55
N ASP A 199 -10.02 5.76 -13.08
CA ASP A 199 -11.26 5.17 -12.58
C ASP A 199 -11.79 5.95 -11.37
N LEU A 200 -10.91 6.34 -10.44
CA LEU A 200 -11.28 7.16 -9.30
C LEU A 200 -11.82 8.53 -9.74
N GLN A 201 -11.19 9.19 -10.73
CA GLN A 201 -11.69 10.45 -11.30
C GLN A 201 -13.09 10.29 -11.89
N THR A 202 -13.33 9.18 -12.58
CA THR A 202 -14.64 8.87 -13.18
C THR A 202 -15.70 8.66 -12.11
N VAL A 203 -15.40 7.88 -11.08
CA VAL A 203 -16.33 7.63 -9.96
C VAL A 203 -16.63 8.91 -9.18
N SER A 204 -15.61 9.73 -8.92
CA SER A 204 -15.76 11.02 -8.23
C SER A 204 -16.70 11.95 -9.01
N GLN A 205 -16.50 12.09 -10.32
CA GLN A 205 -17.38 12.87 -11.19
C GLN A 205 -18.83 12.36 -11.16
N GLN A 206 -19.03 11.04 -11.26
CA GLN A 206 -20.37 10.44 -11.21
C GLN A 206 -21.06 10.66 -9.86
N GLN A 207 -20.32 10.64 -8.75
CA GLN A 207 -20.87 10.92 -7.42
C GLN A 207 -21.29 12.38 -7.28
N SER A 208 -20.49 13.33 -7.80
CA SER A 208 -20.85 14.75 -7.81
C SER A 208 -22.13 15.01 -8.61
N VAL A 209 -22.24 14.46 -9.83
CA VAL A 209 -23.45 14.61 -10.66
C VAL A 209 -24.69 14.03 -9.97
N LYS A 210 -24.56 12.84 -9.37
CA LYS A 210 -25.68 12.22 -8.61
C LYS A 210 -26.11 13.07 -7.42
N GLN A 211 -25.17 13.67 -6.69
CA GLN A 211 -25.49 14.54 -5.57
C GLN A 211 -26.18 15.82 -6.05
N GLU A 212 -25.74 16.42 -7.15
CA GLU A 212 -26.37 17.60 -7.75
C GLU A 212 -27.80 17.30 -8.22
N ASP A 213 -28.01 16.21 -8.95
CA ASP A 213 -29.34 15.77 -9.40
C ASP A 213 -30.29 15.55 -8.21
N GLN A 214 -29.78 14.94 -7.14
CA GLN A 214 -30.56 14.66 -5.94
C GLN A 214 -30.91 15.93 -5.17
N GLN A 215 -29.99 16.88 -5.05
CA GLN A 215 -30.24 18.18 -4.44
C GLN A 215 -31.26 18.99 -5.26
N GLN A 216 -31.16 19.01 -6.59
CA GLN A 216 -32.13 19.67 -7.45
C GLN A 216 -33.52 19.03 -7.35
N ALA A 217 -33.58 17.69 -7.30
CA ALA A 217 -34.85 16.98 -7.12
C ALA A 217 -35.50 17.30 -5.77
N GLU A 218 -34.73 17.37 -4.69
CA GLU A 218 -35.21 17.77 -3.36
C GLU A 218 -35.68 19.22 -3.33
N GLU A 219 -34.97 20.14 -4.00
CA GLU A 219 -35.37 21.54 -4.10
C GLU A 219 -36.66 21.71 -4.91
N ILE A 220 -36.79 21.01 -6.04
CA ILE A 220 -38.03 20.98 -6.83
C ILE A 220 -39.18 20.41 -5.99
N LYS A 221 -38.94 19.32 -5.24
CA LYS A 221 -39.95 18.73 -4.35
C LYS A 221 -40.41 19.72 -3.28
N LYS A 222 -39.46 20.42 -2.65
CA LYS A 222 -39.73 21.46 -1.65
C LYS A 222 -40.50 22.64 -2.25
N ASN A 223 -40.17 23.08 -3.46
CA ASN A 223 -40.85 24.17 -4.15
C ASN A 223 -42.26 23.77 -4.65
N LEU A 224 -42.51 22.48 -4.89
CA LEU A 224 -43.82 21.92 -5.25
C LEU A 224 -44.69 21.55 -4.02
N GLY A 225 -44.16 21.69 -2.80
CA GLY A 225 -44.91 21.45 -1.56
C GLY A 225 -45.19 19.97 -1.24
N LEU A 226 -44.33 19.05 -1.71
CA LEU A 226 -44.39 17.59 -1.51
C LEU A 226 -43.42 17.08 -0.44
#